data_AF-A0A7X7P7I9-F1
#
_entry.id   AF-A0A7X7P7I9-F1
#
_cell.length_a   1.000
_cell.length_b   1.000
_cell.length_c   1.000
_cell.angle_alpha   90.00
_cell.angle_beta   90.00
_cell.angle_gamma   90.00
#
_symmetry.space_group_name_H-M   'P 1'
#
loop_
_entity.id
_entity.type
_entity.pdbx_description
1 polymer ?
#
loop_
_entity_poly.entity_id
_entity_poly.type
_entity_poly.pdbx_seq_one_letter_code
_entity_poly.pdbx_strand_id
1 'polypeptide(L)' 'MTFKTRLWAFVNFKGVDEIDGRWENALLISLTPYLEFSLGIDVAYDKDFSEDSQYRDIMNLGLTWRWF' A
#
# COMPACT_ATOMS: atom_id res chain seq x y z
N MET A 1 -6.83 -13.50 12.10
CA MET A 1 -6.34 -13.08 10.77
C MET A 1 -7.12 -11.86 10.35
N THR A 2 -6.42 -10.81 9.90
CA THR A 2 -7.03 -9.56 9.46
C THR A 2 -6.45 -9.18 8.12
N PHE A 3 -7.31 -9.04 7.12
CA PHE A 3 -6.95 -8.54 5.80
C PHE A 3 -7.60 -7.18 5.59
N LYS A 4 -6.82 -6.22 5.10
CA LYS A 4 -7.28 -4.90 4.72
C LYS A 4 -6.77 -4.58 3.33
N THR A 5 -7.66 -4.13 2.47
CA THR A 5 -7.32 -3.58 1.16
C THR A 5 -7.89 -2.19 1.06
N ARG A 6 -7.17 -1.29 0.41
CA ARG A 6 -7.57 0.09 0.22
C ARG A 6 -7.11 0.55 -1.15
N LEU A 7 -8.05 1.09 -1.92
CA LEU A 7 -7.77 1.72 -3.20
C LEU A 7 -8.03 3.22 -3.05
N TRP A 8 -7.05 4.01 -3.44
CA TRP A 8 -7.15 5.45 -3.57
C TRP A 8 -7.02 5.82 -5.04
N ALA A 9 -7.91 6.69 -5.50
CA ALA A 9 -7.78 7.38 -6.77
C ALA A 9 -7.92 8.86 -6.47
N PHE A 10 -6.90 9.63 -6.79
CA PHE A 10 -6.92 11.08 -6.66
C PHE A 10 -6.83 11.69 -8.05
N VAL A 11 -7.64 12.73 -8.26
CA VAL A 11 -7.59 13.55 -9.47
C VAL A 11 -7.42 14.97 -8.99
N ASN A 12 -6.32 15.60 -9.37
CA ASN A 12 -6.06 16.99 -9.01
C ASN A 12 -6.79 17.91 -10.01
N PHE A 13 -7.82 18.64 -9.57
CA PHE A 13 -8.69 19.44 -10.44
C PHE A 13 -8.04 20.73 -10.99
N LYS A 14 -6.75 20.99 -10.73
CA LYS A 14 -6.04 22.18 -11.24
C LYS A 14 -5.54 22.03 -12.69
N GLY A 15 -5.55 20.80 -13.20
CA GLY A 15 -5.34 20.44 -14.60
C GLY A 15 -5.70 18.97 -14.69
N VAL A 16 -6.51 18.55 -15.66
CA VAL A 16 -6.93 17.14 -15.85
C VAL A 16 -5.75 16.27 -16.35
N ASP A 17 -4.53 16.66 -15.99
CA ASP A 17 -3.26 16.20 -16.54
C ASP A 17 -2.48 15.27 -15.57
N GLU A 18 -2.98 15.06 -14.35
CA GLU A 18 -2.33 14.20 -13.34
C GLU A 18 -3.38 13.27 -12.71
N ILE A 19 -3.17 11.96 -12.85
CA ILE A 19 -3.96 10.91 -12.21
C ILE A 19 -3.06 10.10 -11.30
N ASP A 20 -3.33 10.16 -10.00
CA ASP A 20 -2.63 9.38 -8.98
C ASP A 20 -3.51 8.22 -8.50
N GLY A 21 -2.99 7.01 -8.65
CA GLY A 21 -3.59 5.80 -8.11
C GLY A 21 -2.70 5.20 -7.02
N ARG A 22 -3.29 4.77 -5.90
CA ARG A 22 -2.56 4.00 -4.89
C ARG A 22 -3.38 2.82 -4.40
N TRP A 23 -2.81 1.63 -4.46
CA TRP A 23 -3.43 0.40 -4.01
C TRP A 23 -2.61 -0.24 -2.90
N GLU A 24 -3.21 -0.30 -1.72
CA GLU A 24 -2.60 -0.79 -0.49
C GLU A 24 -3.29 -2.08 -0.04
N ASN A 25 -2.51 -3.12 0.21
CA ASN A 25 -2.97 -4.37 0.81
C ASN A 25 -2.13 -4.69 2.04
N ALA A 26 -2.81 -5.05 3.13
CA ALA A 26 -2.19 -5.45 4.38
C ALA A 26 -2.83 -6.73 4.89
N LEU A 27 -2.00 -7.73 5.16
CA LEU A 27 -2.38 -9.00 5.76
C LEU A 27 -1.66 -9.15 7.09
N LEU A 28 -2.42 -9.33 8.16
CA LEU A 28 -1.93 -9.60 9.51
C LEU A 28 -2.39 -10.98 9.96
N ILE A 29 -1.42 -11.80 10.35
CA ILE A 29 -1.62 -13.18 10.81
C ILE A 29 -1.06 -13.30 12.22
N SER A 30 -1.92 -13.44 13.22
CA SER A 30 -1.53 -13.84 14.56
C SER A 30 -1.20 -15.33 14.54
N LEU A 31 0.08 -15.67 14.73
CA LEU A 31 0.58 -17.05 14.78
C LEU A 31 0.38 -17.63 16.19
N THR A 32 0.68 -16.81 17.20
CA THR A 32 0.42 -17.09 18.63
C THR A 32 -0.04 -15.78 19.30
N PRO A 33 -0.52 -15.78 20.55
CA PRO A 33 -0.91 -14.53 21.24
C PRO A 33 0.20 -13.47 21.31
N TYR A 34 1.47 -13.88 21.18
CA TYR A 34 2.64 -13.01 21.27
C TYR A 34 3.34 -12.80 19.94
N LEU A 35 2.96 -13.52 18.88
CA LEU A 35 3.66 -13.50 17.60
C LEU A 35 2.68 -13.18 16.48
N GLU A 36 2.96 -12.09 15.77
CA GLU A 36 2.20 -11.63 14.63
C GLU A 36 3.09 -11.48 13.41
N PHE A 37 2.67 -12.08 12.30
CA PHE A 37 3.26 -11.88 10.99
C PHE A 37 2.46 -10.84 10.21
N SER A 38 3.15 -9.93 9.53
CA SER A 38 2.55 -8.90 8.68
C SER A 38 3.15 -8.90 7.29
N LEU A 39 2.30 -8.91 6.27
CA LEU A 39 2.65 -8.69 4.88
C LEU A 39 1.91 -7.44 4.38
N GLY A 40 2.62 -6.52 3.74
CA GLY A 40 2.08 -5.34 3.11
C GLY A 40 2.53 -5.23 1.66
N ILE A 41 1.63 -4.88 0.76
CA ILE A 41 1.94 -4.55 -0.63
C ILE A 41 1.33 -3.18 -0.90
N ASP A 42 2.14 -2.26 -1.40
CA ASP A 42 1.73 -0.90 -1.76
C ASP A 42 2.19 -0.62 -3.20
N VAL A 43 1.22 -0.36 -4.06
CA VAL A 43 1.43 -0.07 -5.48
C VAL A 43 0.96 1.36 -5.70
N ALA A 44 1.88 2.25 -6.04
CA ALA A 44 1.56 3.62 -6.43
C ALA A 44 1.80 3.79 -7.93
N TYR A 45 0.82 4.38 -8.59
CA TYR A 45 0.82 4.73 -10.00
C TYR A 45 0.64 6.23 -10.14
N ASP A 46 1.66 6.90 -10.66
CA ASP A 46 1.62 8.31 -11.00
C ASP A 46 1.63 8.43 -12.54
N LYS A 47 0.60 9.09 -13.07
CA LYS A 47 0.46 9.36 -14.49
C LYS A 47 0.44 10.85 -14.73
N ASP A 48 1.64 11.41 -14.85
CA ASP A 48 1.88 12.70 -15.48
C ASP A 48 1.67 12.59 -17.00
N PHE A 49 0.82 13.45 -17.56
CA PHE A 49 0.56 13.48 -19.00
C PHE A 49 1.73 14.02 -19.84
N SER A 50 2.77 14.61 -19.24
CA SER A 50 3.81 15.32 -20.00
C SER A 50 5.20 14.68 -20.06
N GLU A 51 5.71 13.91 -19.09
CA GLU A 51 7.11 13.46 -19.25
C GLU A 51 7.60 12.18 -18.56
N ASP A 52 7.05 11.64 -17.48
CA ASP A 52 7.46 10.31 -16.99
C ASP A 52 6.42 9.69 -16.05
N SER A 53 5.84 8.54 -16.41
CA SER A 53 4.97 7.79 -15.50
C SER A 53 5.81 7.02 -14.50
N GLN A 54 5.67 7.33 -13.22
CA GLN A 54 6.44 6.68 -12.15
C GLN A 54 5.61 5.56 -11.51
N TYR A 55 6.15 4.33 -11.58
CA TYR A 55 5.58 3.16 -10.91
C TYR A 55 6.40 2.86 -9.66
N ARG A 56 5.74 2.75 -8.51
CA ARG A 56 6.42 2.38 -7.26
C ARG A 56 5.69 1.22 -6.59
N ASP A 57 6.38 0.08 -6.56
CA ASP A 57 5.94 -1.12 -5.88
C ASP A 57 6.78 -1.36 -4.63
N ILE A 58 6.13 -1.40 -3.46
CA ILE A 58 6.77 -1.64 -2.17
C ILE A 58 6.15 -2.89 -1.55
N MET A 59 6.99 -3.86 -1.20
CA MET A 59 6.61 -5.02 -0.41
C MET A 59 7.23 -4.94 0.99
N ASN A 60 6.37 -5.02 2.00
CA ASN A 60 6.75 -5.00 3.41
C ASN A 60 6.50 -6.36 4.04
N LEU A 61 7.52 -6.90 4.70
CA LEU A 61 7.43 -8.11 5.50
C LEU A 61 7.81 -7.77 6.93
N GLY A 62 7.02 -8.23 7.88
CA GLY A 62 7.23 -7.94 9.29
C GLY A 62 6.90 -9.14 10.18
N LEU A 63 7.69 -9.29 11.24
CA LEU A 63 7.43 -10.20 12.34
C LEU A 63 7.45 -9.38 13.61
N THR A 64 6.31 -9.34 14.30
CA THR A 64 6.14 -8.62 15.55
C THR A 64 6.05 -9.63 16.68
N TRP A 65 6.97 -9.53 17.64
CA TRP A 65 6.86 -10.22 18.91
C TRP A 65 6.46 -9.23 19.99
N ARG A 66 5.41 -9.54 20.75
CA ARG A 66 4.99 -8.77 21.93
C ARG A 66 5.40 -9.52 23.20
N TRP A 67 6.35 -8.95 23.94
CA TRP A 67 6.62 -9.37 25.32
C TRP A 67 5.71 -8.50 26.20
N PHE A 68 5.02 -9.13 27.16
CA PHE A 68 4.09 -8.55 28.16
C PHE A 68 2.85 -7.81 27.63
#